data_AF-A0A0F9PS87-F1
#
_entry.id   AF-A0A0F9PS87-F1
#
_cell.length_a   1.000
_cell.length_b   1.000
_cell.length_c   1.000
_cell.angle_alpha   90.00
_cell.angle_beta   90.00
_cell.angle_gamma   90.00
#
_symmetry.space_group_name_H-M   'P 1'
#
loop_
_entity.id
_entity.type
_entity.pdbx_description
1 polymer ?
#
loop_
_entity_poly.entity_id
_entity_poly.type
_entity_poly.pdbx_seq_one_letter_code
_entity_poly.pdbx_strand_id
1 'polypeptide(L)'
;PMSNLPPFFRKDKYYESAFNAVLMRNKKSITLNLKTDDAKKIFYELVKKADVVMDTFRPMVMERLGIDYKTLSAINPSIICCSMTGYGQNGPYKQKAGHDINYIGISGILDATRERAVFGREDQERPPLVPGLSPADIGGALIAAIGILSALFEREQNPERRGQFVDISMTDSTFFFQPIVAANKFVRDLSGKKGWGSGGGGGSPYYGVYRTKDNKYLAVGAIEPKFWHALCEGLGKKDLKGKQYTQGEEKEKVIGELQNEFLQKTQAEWLKIFENYDTCVSAVKNFWEACEDPQILARNMIVKMEHPILGEVQNLGSPIKLSRTPATIRSFAPKIGQNTEEILKSLDHSEEDIQIFKKNRVI
;
A
#
# COMPACT_ATOMS: atom_id res chain seq x y z
N PRO A 1 14.47 4.88 -10.36
CA PRO A 1 15.18 3.96 -9.43
C PRO A 1 14.75 2.48 -9.53
N MET A 2 13.47 2.15 -9.81
CA MET A 2 13.04 0.74 -9.88
C MET A 2 13.46 0.00 -11.16
N SER A 3 13.97 0.70 -12.17
CA SER A 3 14.28 0.15 -13.49
C SER A 3 15.40 -0.90 -13.52
N ASN A 4 16.21 -1.01 -12.47
CA ASN A 4 17.35 -1.93 -12.43
C ASN A 4 17.47 -2.73 -11.12
N LEU A 5 16.34 -2.97 -10.43
CA LEU A 5 16.31 -3.78 -9.22
C LEU A 5 15.89 -5.22 -9.53
N PRO A 6 16.58 -6.25 -8.97
CA PRO A 6 16.11 -7.63 -9.06
C PRO A 6 14.79 -7.79 -8.27
N PRO A 7 13.96 -8.81 -8.57
CA PRO A 7 14.17 -9.84 -9.60
C PRO A 7 13.96 -9.31 -11.02
N PHE A 8 14.49 -10.04 -12.00
CA PHE A 8 14.41 -9.67 -13.41
C PHE A 8 13.60 -10.71 -14.20
N PHE A 9 12.74 -10.26 -15.10
CA PHE A 9 12.32 -11.11 -16.22
C PHE A 9 13.50 -11.23 -17.17
N ARG A 10 13.81 -12.44 -17.65
CA ARG A 10 14.96 -12.69 -18.51
C ARG A 10 14.63 -13.70 -19.61
N LYS A 11 15.00 -13.37 -20.83
CA LYS A 11 15.01 -14.29 -21.98
C LYS A 11 16.15 -13.88 -22.91
N ASP A 12 17.07 -14.80 -23.17
CA ASP A 12 18.29 -14.54 -23.93
C ASP A 12 19.08 -13.34 -23.36
N LYS A 13 19.32 -12.31 -24.19
CA LYS A 13 19.98 -11.06 -23.82
C LYS A 13 19.02 -10.00 -23.27
N TYR A 14 17.71 -10.24 -23.36
CA TYR A 14 16.70 -9.31 -22.85
C TYR A 14 16.52 -9.55 -21.35
N TYR A 15 16.56 -8.46 -20.59
CA TYR A 15 16.15 -8.46 -19.20
C TYR A 15 15.49 -7.13 -18.83
N GLU A 16 14.53 -7.19 -17.91
CA GLU A 16 13.91 -6.02 -17.30
C GLU A 16 13.57 -6.29 -15.84
N SER A 17 13.59 -5.24 -15.02
CA SER A 17 13.22 -5.37 -13.61
C SER A 17 11.73 -5.70 -13.47
N ALA A 18 11.41 -6.79 -12.78
CA ALA A 18 10.03 -7.16 -12.48
C ALA A 18 9.35 -6.11 -11.58
N PHE A 19 10.10 -5.46 -10.68
CA PHE A 19 9.60 -4.33 -9.90
C PHE A 19 9.14 -3.16 -10.79
N ASN A 20 9.95 -2.80 -11.79
CA ASN A 20 9.57 -1.77 -12.75
C ASN A 20 8.33 -2.19 -13.55
N ALA A 21 8.32 -3.42 -14.08
CA ALA A 21 7.23 -3.96 -14.89
C ALA A 21 5.87 -3.92 -14.16
N VAL A 22 5.85 -4.25 -12.87
CA VAL A 22 4.63 -4.22 -12.06
C VAL A 22 4.25 -2.78 -11.68
N LEU A 23 5.18 -1.97 -11.19
CA LEU A 23 4.85 -0.66 -10.58
C LEU A 23 4.69 0.49 -11.57
N MET A 24 5.33 0.42 -12.75
CA MET A 24 5.46 1.55 -13.67
C MET A 24 4.67 1.41 -14.97
N ARG A 25 3.79 0.40 -15.06
CA ARG A 25 2.86 0.19 -16.19
C ARG A 25 1.98 1.42 -16.46
N ASN A 26 1.47 1.55 -17.69
CA ASN A 26 0.64 2.67 -18.16
C ASN A 26 1.30 4.06 -18.17
N LYS A 27 2.62 4.15 -17.95
CA LYS A 27 3.37 5.42 -17.95
C LYS A 27 4.23 5.55 -19.21
N LYS A 28 4.60 6.80 -19.54
CA LYS A 28 5.69 7.13 -20.47
C LYS A 28 6.88 7.65 -19.68
N SER A 29 8.09 7.53 -20.22
CA SER A 29 9.32 8.02 -19.59
C SER A 29 10.04 9.03 -20.48
N ILE A 30 10.33 10.21 -19.93
CA ILE A 30 11.23 11.21 -20.47
C ILE A 30 12.39 11.44 -19.50
N THR A 31 13.58 11.72 -20.02
CA THR A 31 14.76 12.14 -19.27
C THR A 31 14.97 13.63 -19.46
N LEU A 32 15.09 14.37 -18.35
CA LEU A 32 15.37 15.81 -18.34
C LEU A 32 16.38 16.12 -17.25
N ASN A 33 17.46 16.83 -17.60
CA ASN A 33 18.41 17.37 -16.64
C ASN A 33 17.95 18.75 -16.15
N LEU A 34 17.03 18.78 -15.18
CA LEU A 34 16.41 20.00 -14.64
C LEU A 34 17.38 21.02 -13.98
N LYS A 35 18.70 20.75 -14.01
CA LYS A 35 19.73 21.73 -13.65
C LYS A 35 20.02 22.71 -14.79
N THR A 36 19.65 22.39 -16.03
CA THR A 36 19.79 23.30 -17.18
C THR A 36 18.50 24.07 -17.42
N ASP A 37 18.61 25.32 -17.88
CA ASP A 37 17.44 26.14 -18.14
C ASP A 37 16.62 25.62 -19.33
N ASP A 38 17.27 25.01 -20.32
CA ASP A 38 16.56 24.42 -21.46
C ASP A 38 15.70 23.21 -21.05
N ALA A 39 16.18 22.37 -20.11
CA ALA A 39 15.37 21.29 -19.57
C ALA A 39 14.16 21.81 -18.78
N LYS A 40 14.34 22.92 -18.04
CA LYS A 40 13.23 23.58 -17.33
C LYS A 40 12.20 24.15 -18.30
N LYS A 41 12.63 24.78 -19.41
CA LYS A 41 11.71 25.26 -20.45
C LYS A 41 10.85 24.13 -21.01
N ILE A 42 11.46 22.99 -21.36
CA ILE A 42 10.74 21.79 -21.82
C ILE A 42 9.75 21.30 -20.73
N PHE A 43 10.18 21.26 -19.47
CA PHE A 43 9.30 20.90 -18.36
C PHE A 43 8.11 21.85 -18.22
N TYR A 44 8.33 23.16 -18.35
CA TYR A 44 7.25 24.15 -18.30
C TYR A 44 6.28 24.04 -19.48
N GLU A 45 6.74 23.66 -20.68
CA GLU A 45 5.86 23.35 -21.81
C GLU A 45 4.95 22.15 -21.51
N LEU A 46 5.46 21.12 -20.83
CA LEU A 46 4.64 20.02 -20.33
C LEU A 46 3.62 20.51 -19.29
N VAL A 47 4.04 21.36 -18.35
CA VAL A 47 3.18 21.89 -17.28
C VAL A 47 2.00 22.69 -17.82
N LYS A 48 2.18 23.43 -18.92
CA LYS A 48 1.09 24.16 -19.60
C LYS A 48 -0.04 23.24 -20.07
N LYS A 49 0.27 21.97 -20.37
CA LYS A 49 -0.68 20.95 -20.84
C LYS A 49 -1.10 19.96 -19.73
N ALA A 50 -0.49 20.05 -18.55
CA ALA A 50 -0.70 19.10 -17.47
C ALA A 50 -1.83 19.53 -16.52
N ASP A 51 -2.53 18.53 -15.98
CA ASP A 51 -3.47 18.74 -14.88
C ASP A 51 -2.81 18.66 -13.51
N VAL A 52 -1.82 17.76 -13.39
CA VAL A 52 -1.19 17.41 -12.11
C VAL A 52 0.31 17.24 -12.30
N VAL A 53 1.10 17.84 -11.41
CA VAL A 53 2.51 17.50 -11.19
C VAL A 53 2.62 16.82 -9.84
N MET A 54 3.27 15.65 -9.80
CA MET A 54 3.52 14.93 -8.55
C MET A 54 5.03 14.69 -8.38
N ASP A 55 5.51 14.91 -7.16
CA ASP A 55 6.88 14.60 -6.77
C ASP A 55 6.96 13.81 -5.46
N THR A 56 8.11 13.18 -5.26
CA THR A 56 8.46 12.49 -4.01
C THR A 56 9.84 12.92 -3.53
N PHE A 57 10.25 14.15 -3.88
CA PHE A 57 11.53 14.69 -3.43
C PHE A 57 11.45 15.12 -1.96
N ARG A 58 12.61 15.38 -1.36
CA ARG A 58 12.62 16.02 -0.05
C ARG A 58 12.09 17.45 -0.15
N PRO A 59 11.49 18.00 0.91
CA PRO A 59 11.10 19.40 0.96
C PRO A 59 12.25 20.33 0.54
N MET A 60 11.93 21.43 -0.14
CA MET A 60 12.87 22.42 -0.70
C MET A 60 13.58 22.01 -2.01
N VAL A 61 13.47 20.76 -2.47
CA VAL A 61 14.12 20.34 -3.74
C VAL A 61 13.41 20.95 -4.94
N MET A 62 12.08 20.98 -4.94
CA MET A 62 11.29 21.54 -6.03
C MET A 62 11.54 23.05 -6.18
N GLU A 63 11.63 23.78 -5.06
CA GLU A 63 11.96 25.21 -5.01
C GLU A 63 13.36 25.47 -5.56
N ARG A 64 14.35 24.67 -5.15
CA ARG A 64 15.72 24.78 -5.66
C ARG A 64 15.83 24.53 -7.17
N LEU A 65 14.97 23.66 -7.69
CA LEU A 65 14.91 23.36 -9.13
C LEU A 65 14.03 24.37 -9.89
N GLY A 66 13.31 25.25 -9.21
CA GLY A 66 12.38 26.21 -9.82
C GLY A 66 11.14 25.54 -10.42
N ILE A 67 10.68 24.44 -9.83
CA ILE A 67 9.51 23.68 -10.29
C ILE A 67 8.50 23.47 -9.16
N ASP A 68 8.54 24.32 -8.14
CA ASP A 68 7.58 24.31 -7.03
C ASP A 68 6.22 24.87 -7.43
N TYR A 69 5.21 24.68 -6.58
CA TYR A 69 3.84 25.12 -6.84
C TYR A 69 3.71 26.62 -7.15
N LYS A 70 4.44 27.51 -6.46
CA LYS A 70 4.34 28.95 -6.73
C LYS A 70 4.85 29.26 -8.14
N THR A 71 5.93 28.62 -8.56
CA THR A 71 6.47 28.77 -9.91
C THR A 71 5.51 28.20 -10.96
N LEU A 72 5.00 26.99 -10.74
CA LEU A 72 4.15 26.30 -11.73
C LEU A 72 2.75 26.92 -11.85
N SER A 73 2.15 27.37 -10.76
CA SER A 73 0.83 28.03 -10.78
C SER A 73 0.85 29.39 -11.50
N ALA A 74 1.99 30.07 -11.55
CA ALA A 74 2.16 31.27 -12.37
C ALA A 74 2.16 30.95 -13.88
N ILE A 75 2.54 29.73 -14.26
CA ILE A 75 2.58 29.25 -15.66
C ILE A 75 1.23 28.65 -16.06
N ASN A 76 0.62 27.87 -15.16
CA ASN A 76 -0.67 27.24 -15.34
C ASN A 76 -1.49 27.39 -14.04
N PRO A 77 -2.39 28.39 -13.95
CA PRO A 77 -3.20 28.63 -12.75
C PRO A 77 -4.11 27.46 -12.32
N SER A 78 -4.37 26.51 -13.23
CA SER A 78 -5.19 25.31 -12.98
C SER A 78 -4.37 24.09 -12.54
N ILE A 79 -3.04 24.22 -12.39
CA ILE A 79 -2.17 23.09 -12.05
C ILE A 79 -2.34 22.65 -10.59
N ILE A 80 -2.49 21.35 -10.39
CA ILE A 80 -2.43 20.75 -9.05
C ILE A 80 -1.01 20.22 -8.85
N CYS A 81 -0.36 20.61 -7.76
CA CYS A 81 0.95 20.08 -7.39
C CYS A 81 0.82 19.22 -6.14
N CYS A 82 1.19 17.94 -6.22
CA CYS A 82 1.17 17.02 -5.10
C CYS A 82 2.60 16.62 -4.71
N SER A 83 3.01 16.91 -3.48
CA SER A 83 4.29 16.45 -2.95
C SER A 83 4.05 15.37 -1.91
N MET A 84 4.54 14.15 -2.16
CA MET A 84 4.46 13.05 -1.22
C MET A 84 5.81 12.81 -0.56
N THR A 85 5.93 13.17 0.71
CA THR A 85 7.18 13.12 1.47
C THR A 85 7.06 12.23 2.69
N GLY A 86 8.20 11.91 3.33
CA GLY A 86 8.21 11.05 4.52
C GLY A 86 7.47 11.64 5.72
N TYR A 87 7.69 12.92 6.00
CA TYR A 87 7.26 13.59 7.22
C TYR A 87 6.44 14.87 6.97
N GLY A 88 6.06 15.16 5.72
CA GLY A 88 5.36 16.39 5.31
C GLY A 88 6.32 17.55 4.96
N GLN A 89 5.76 18.65 4.41
CA GLN A 89 6.54 19.86 4.10
C GLN A 89 6.91 20.68 5.36
N ASN A 90 6.33 20.35 6.52
CA ASN A 90 6.51 21.09 7.77
C ASN A 90 6.87 20.16 8.96
N GLY A 91 7.11 20.76 10.14
CA GLY A 91 7.48 20.02 11.35
C GLY A 91 8.98 19.72 11.50
N PRO A 92 9.37 19.14 12.65
CA PRO A 92 10.78 18.97 13.03
C PRO A 92 11.53 17.94 12.20
N TYR A 93 10.83 17.03 11.52
CA TYR A 93 11.43 15.94 10.74
C TYR A 93 11.37 16.15 9.23
N LYS A 94 10.87 17.29 8.74
CA LYS A 94 10.70 17.54 7.29
C LYS A 94 11.95 17.31 6.44
N GLN A 95 13.15 17.56 6.98
CA GLN A 95 14.43 17.35 6.27
C GLN A 95 15.09 15.98 6.55
N LYS A 96 14.52 15.17 7.45
CA LYS A 96 15.10 13.86 7.80
C LYS A 96 14.87 12.86 6.67
N ALA A 97 15.89 12.04 6.43
CA ALA A 97 15.76 10.87 5.58
C ALA A 97 14.93 9.80 6.31
N GLY A 98 14.21 8.99 5.53
CA GLY A 98 13.53 7.82 6.04
C GLY A 98 13.14 6.89 4.90
N HIS A 99 12.78 5.67 5.28
CA HIS A 99 12.08 4.69 4.47
C HIS A 99 10.83 4.25 5.23
N ASP A 100 10.00 3.43 4.59
CA ASP A 100 8.76 2.90 5.15
C ASP A 100 8.85 2.57 6.66
N ILE A 101 9.84 1.75 7.04
CA ILE A 101 10.07 1.31 8.42
C ILE A 101 10.25 2.46 9.43
N ASN A 102 10.85 3.58 9.02
CA ASN A 102 11.04 4.74 9.90
C ASN A 102 9.71 5.46 10.15
N TYR A 103 8.84 5.53 9.13
CA TYR A 103 7.54 6.20 9.22
C TYR A 103 6.54 5.36 10.02
N ILE A 104 6.48 4.04 9.76
CA ILE A 104 5.65 3.12 10.58
C ILE A 104 6.19 2.97 12.01
N GLY A 105 7.48 3.20 12.23
CA GLY A 105 8.09 3.22 13.55
C GLY A 105 7.59 4.36 14.41
N ILE A 106 7.67 5.61 13.91
CA ILE A 106 7.23 6.76 14.71
C ILE A 106 5.72 6.93 14.78
N SER A 107 4.97 6.40 13.81
CA SER A 107 3.50 6.43 13.83
C SER A 107 2.89 5.44 14.82
N GLY A 108 3.67 4.48 15.35
CA GLY A 108 3.20 3.49 16.32
C GLY A 108 2.73 2.17 15.71
N ILE A 109 2.76 2.03 14.38
CA ILE A 109 2.40 0.77 13.71
C ILE A 109 3.35 -0.36 14.11
N LEU A 110 4.67 -0.13 14.17
CA LEU A 110 5.60 -1.20 14.58
C LEU A 110 5.26 -1.74 15.97
N ASP A 111 4.97 -0.87 16.94
CA ASP A 111 4.58 -1.31 18.29
C ASP A 111 3.30 -2.16 18.30
N ALA A 112 2.38 -1.88 17.37
CA ALA A 112 1.14 -2.64 17.20
C ALA A 112 1.31 -4.03 16.58
N THR A 113 2.48 -4.36 16.01
CA THR A 113 2.77 -5.68 15.41
C THR A 113 3.31 -6.72 16.41
N ARG A 114 3.57 -6.30 17.65
CA ARG A 114 4.10 -7.20 18.68
C ARG A 114 3.18 -8.38 18.89
N GLU A 115 3.76 -9.50 19.29
CA GLU A 115 2.98 -10.62 19.79
C GLU A 115 2.07 -10.19 20.96
N ARG A 116 0.95 -10.89 21.09
CA ARG A 116 0.00 -10.65 22.19
C ARG A 116 0.70 -10.87 23.55
N ALA A 117 0.32 -10.10 24.55
CA ALA A 117 0.68 -10.43 25.93
C ALA A 117 -0.06 -11.70 26.37
N VAL A 118 0.63 -12.59 27.08
CA VAL A 118 0.04 -13.79 27.69
C VAL A 118 -0.18 -13.51 29.18
N PHE A 119 -1.39 -13.73 29.68
CA PHE A 119 -1.67 -13.58 31.11
C PHE A 119 -0.74 -14.48 31.95
N GLY A 120 -0.15 -13.91 33.02
CA GLY A 120 0.82 -14.62 33.87
C GLY A 120 2.23 -14.73 33.29
N ARG A 121 2.53 -14.11 32.13
CA ARG A 121 3.88 -13.99 31.56
C ARG A 121 4.24 -12.53 31.28
N GLU A 122 4.25 -11.72 32.34
CA GLU A 122 4.47 -10.28 32.22
C GLU A 122 5.87 -9.93 31.72
N ASP A 123 6.87 -10.75 32.06
CA ASP A 123 8.26 -10.61 31.62
C ASP A 123 8.53 -11.16 30.21
N GLN A 124 7.49 -11.58 29.48
CA GLN A 124 7.65 -12.08 28.11
C GLN A 124 8.18 -10.98 27.20
N GLU A 125 9.34 -11.25 26.59
CA GLU A 125 9.86 -10.40 25.52
C GLU A 125 8.96 -10.52 24.28
N ARG A 126 8.49 -9.37 23.79
CA ARG A 126 7.59 -9.29 22.63
C ARG A 126 8.09 -8.18 21.70
N PRO A 127 9.18 -8.42 20.96
CA PRO A 127 9.75 -7.38 20.10
C PRO A 127 8.78 -7.00 18.98
N PRO A 128 8.80 -5.76 18.47
CA PRO A 128 8.05 -5.38 17.27
C PRO A 128 8.49 -6.22 16.07
N LEU A 129 7.55 -6.55 15.19
CA LEU A 129 7.81 -7.24 13.93
C LEU A 129 7.72 -6.25 12.77
N VAL A 130 8.58 -6.40 11.77
CA VAL A 130 8.46 -5.63 10.54
C VAL A 130 7.36 -6.26 9.69
N PRO A 131 6.30 -5.53 9.29
CA PRO A 131 5.28 -6.05 8.39
C PRO A 131 5.89 -6.50 7.05
N GLY A 132 5.37 -7.56 6.45
CA GLY A 132 5.78 -8.03 5.12
C GLY A 132 5.32 -7.15 3.94
N LEU A 133 4.78 -5.97 4.23
CA LEU A 133 4.32 -4.96 3.29
C LEU A 133 4.93 -3.61 3.67
N SER A 134 4.77 -2.61 2.81
CA SER A 134 5.21 -1.22 3.06
C SER A 134 4.00 -0.30 3.22
N PRO A 135 3.40 -0.20 4.44
CA PRO A 135 2.17 0.53 4.66
C PRO A 135 2.32 2.04 4.44
N ALA A 136 3.49 2.61 4.69
CA ALA A 136 3.75 4.02 4.48
C ALA A 136 3.88 4.34 2.99
N ASP A 137 4.63 3.52 2.26
CA ASP A 137 4.83 3.72 0.81
C ASP A 137 3.50 3.55 0.04
N ILE A 138 2.79 2.43 0.28
CA ILE A 138 1.53 2.12 -0.41
C ILE A 138 0.42 3.04 0.11
N GLY A 139 0.34 3.22 1.42
CA GLY A 139 -0.67 4.07 2.05
C GLY A 139 -0.54 5.53 1.64
N GLY A 140 0.69 6.07 1.68
CA GLY A 140 0.97 7.42 1.21
C GLY A 140 0.57 7.61 -0.26
N ALA A 141 0.86 6.64 -1.13
CA ALA A 141 0.44 6.71 -2.54
C ALA A 141 -1.09 6.70 -2.71
N LEU A 142 -1.81 5.91 -1.91
CA LEU A 142 -3.29 5.90 -1.92
C LEU A 142 -3.87 7.22 -1.40
N ILE A 143 -3.33 7.76 -0.31
CA ILE A 143 -3.74 9.06 0.24
C ILE A 143 -3.41 10.19 -0.75
N ALA A 144 -2.28 10.13 -1.44
CA ALA A 144 -1.93 11.08 -2.50
C ALA A 144 -2.91 11.01 -3.68
N ALA A 145 -3.28 9.82 -4.13
CA ALA A 145 -4.31 9.65 -5.16
C ALA A 145 -5.65 10.28 -4.72
N ILE A 146 -6.09 10.05 -3.47
CA ILE A 146 -7.31 10.65 -2.92
C ILE A 146 -7.20 12.18 -2.84
N GLY A 147 -6.06 12.71 -2.40
CA GLY A 147 -5.80 14.15 -2.33
C GLY A 147 -5.84 14.82 -3.71
N ILE A 148 -5.19 14.20 -4.70
CA ILE A 148 -5.22 14.65 -6.10
C ILE A 148 -6.64 14.61 -6.65
N LEU A 149 -7.38 13.52 -6.45
CA LEU A 149 -8.77 13.41 -6.92
C LEU A 149 -9.69 14.44 -6.26
N SER A 150 -9.50 14.70 -4.96
CA SER A 150 -10.23 15.75 -4.24
C SER A 150 -9.94 17.14 -4.83
N ALA A 151 -8.67 17.45 -5.10
CA ALA A 151 -8.27 18.72 -5.71
C ALA A 151 -8.77 18.86 -7.15
N LEU A 152 -8.76 17.78 -7.94
CA LEU A 152 -9.35 17.76 -9.28
C LEU A 152 -10.86 18.02 -9.22
N PHE A 153 -11.56 17.37 -8.29
CA PHE A 153 -13.00 17.55 -8.13
C PHE A 153 -13.35 18.98 -7.70
N GLU A 154 -12.61 19.56 -6.75
CA GLU A 154 -12.79 20.97 -6.36
C GLU A 154 -12.56 21.89 -7.56
N ARG A 155 -11.45 21.72 -8.29
CA ARG A 155 -11.09 22.54 -9.46
C ARG A 155 -12.17 22.52 -10.54
N GLU A 156 -12.85 21.39 -10.76
CA GLU A 156 -13.94 21.29 -11.74
C GLU A 156 -15.21 22.01 -11.30
N GLN A 157 -15.46 22.14 -9.99
CA GLN A 157 -16.60 22.87 -9.43
C GLN A 157 -16.29 24.36 -9.21
N ASN A 158 -15.01 24.71 -9.19
CA ASN A 158 -14.53 26.06 -8.99
C ASN A 158 -14.67 26.89 -10.30
N PRO A 159 -15.41 28.01 -10.31
CA PRO A 159 -15.56 28.84 -11.51
C PRO A 159 -14.24 29.40 -12.06
N GLU A 160 -13.25 29.63 -11.19
CA GLU A 160 -11.91 30.10 -11.58
C GLU A 160 -11.01 28.96 -12.05
N ARG A 161 -11.44 27.70 -11.87
CA ARG A 161 -10.69 26.46 -12.17
C ARG A 161 -9.26 26.50 -11.63
N ARG A 162 -9.07 27.11 -10.46
CA ARG A 162 -7.76 27.23 -9.82
C ARG A 162 -7.30 25.88 -9.32
N GLY A 163 -6.02 25.59 -9.55
CA GLY A 163 -5.35 24.45 -8.94
C GLY A 163 -4.94 24.75 -7.49
N GLN A 164 -4.33 23.75 -6.84
CA GLN A 164 -3.85 23.88 -5.47
C GLN A 164 -2.66 22.97 -5.20
N PHE A 165 -1.95 23.27 -4.11
CA PHE A 165 -0.91 22.40 -3.58
C PHE A 165 -1.51 21.35 -2.63
N VAL A 166 -1.03 20.11 -2.76
CA VAL A 166 -1.42 18.97 -1.94
C VAL A 166 -0.16 18.44 -1.24
N ASP A 167 -0.06 18.64 0.08
CA ASP A 167 1.02 18.10 0.92
C ASP A 167 0.59 16.75 1.51
N ILE A 168 1.32 15.69 1.16
CA ILE A 168 1.09 14.34 1.69
C ILE A 168 2.31 13.89 2.47
N SER A 169 2.07 13.51 3.72
CA SER A 169 3.04 12.87 4.60
C SER A 169 2.76 11.36 4.68
N MET A 170 3.77 10.54 4.36
CA MET A 170 3.69 9.09 4.55
C MET A 170 3.50 8.72 6.02
N THR A 171 4.12 9.48 6.93
CA THR A 171 3.94 9.32 8.39
C THR A 171 2.50 9.64 8.82
N ASP A 172 1.91 10.72 8.31
CA ASP A 172 0.54 11.12 8.66
C ASP A 172 -0.45 10.07 8.17
N SER A 173 -0.21 9.55 6.96
CA SER A 173 -0.99 8.47 6.36
C SER A 173 -1.00 7.23 7.25
N THR A 174 0.17 6.80 7.74
CA THR A 174 0.24 5.61 8.61
C THR A 174 -0.31 5.85 10.00
N PHE A 175 -0.13 7.06 10.56
CA PHE A 175 -0.75 7.42 11.83
C PHE A 175 -2.29 7.42 11.72
N PHE A 176 -2.83 7.90 10.59
CA PHE A 176 -4.26 7.90 10.30
C PHE A 176 -4.86 6.48 10.20
N PHE A 177 -4.09 5.46 9.80
CA PHE A 177 -4.56 4.07 9.68
C PHE A 177 -4.83 3.36 11.02
N GLN A 178 -4.73 4.05 12.16
CA GLN A 178 -4.89 3.44 13.48
C GLN A 178 -6.14 3.92 14.26
N PRO A 179 -7.34 4.05 13.67
CA PRO A 179 -8.50 4.61 14.37
C PRO A 179 -8.94 3.78 15.59
N ILE A 180 -8.83 2.44 15.55
CA ILE A 180 -9.19 1.57 16.68
C ILE A 180 -8.19 1.74 17.84
N VAL A 181 -6.90 1.83 17.53
CA VAL A 181 -5.86 2.07 18.55
C VAL A 181 -6.04 3.46 19.14
N ALA A 182 -6.27 4.46 18.29
CA ALA A 182 -6.55 5.83 18.69
C ALA A 182 -7.78 5.90 19.61
N ALA A 183 -8.90 5.27 19.26
CA ALA A 183 -10.10 5.22 20.10
C ALA A 183 -9.82 4.64 21.50
N ASN A 184 -9.08 3.52 21.58
CA ASN A 184 -8.69 2.91 22.85
C ASN A 184 -7.73 3.77 23.68
N LYS A 185 -6.98 4.69 23.06
CA LYS A 185 -6.06 5.59 23.74
C LYS A 185 -6.66 6.94 24.09
N PHE A 186 -7.56 7.46 23.25
CA PHE A 186 -8.17 8.77 23.41
C PHE A 186 -9.38 8.74 24.35
N VAL A 187 -9.97 7.57 24.59
CA VAL A 187 -10.98 7.41 25.64
C VAL A 187 -10.34 7.77 26.99
N ARG A 188 -10.75 8.92 27.53
CA ARG A 188 -10.16 9.56 28.72
C ARG A 188 -10.76 9.07 30.05
N ASP A 189 -11.58 8.02 30.06
CA ASP A 189 -12.30 7.61 31.28
C ASP A 189 -11.37 6.99 32.36
N LEU A 190 -10.86 7.89 33.20
CA LEU A 190 -10.72 7.93 34.67
C LEU A 190 -10.21 6.71 35.46
N SER A 191 -9.99 5.56 34.85
CA SER A 191 -9.54 4.37 35.58
C SER A 191 -8.01 4.27 35.72
N GLY A 192 -7.24 5.07 34.97
CA GLY A 192 -5.78 4.93 34.87
C GLY A 192 -5.32 3.57 34.30
N LYS A 193 -6.26 2.68 33.96
CA LYS A 193 -5.97 1.38 33.39
C LYS A 193 -5.72 1.57 31.90
N LYS A 194 -4.65 0.95 31.39
CA LYS A 194 -4.40 0.86 29.95
C LYS A 194 -5.68 0.30 29.31
N GLY A 195 -6.23 1.01 28.33
CA GLY A 195 -7.41 0.57 27.56
C GLY A 195 -7.26 -0.87 27.06
N TRP A 196 -8.38 -1.52 26.80
CA TRP A 196 -8.45 -2.94 26.44
C TRP A 196 -7.34 -3.35 25.46
N GLY A 197 -6.57 -4.36 25.86
CA GLY A 197 -5.46 -4.89 25.09
C GLY A 197 -5.91 -5.41 23.73
N SER A 198 -5.05 -5.19 22.73
CA SER A 198 -5.17 -5.53 21.31
C SER A 198 -6.24 -4.74 20.53
N GLY A 199 -5.93 -3.50 20.19
CA GLY A 199 -6.64 -2.77 19.13
C GLY A 199 -6.44 -3.46 17.79
N GLY A 200 -7.30 -4.43 17.46
CA GLY A 200 -7.39 -5.08 16.15
C GLY A 200 -6.24 -6.02 15.74
N GLY A 201 -5.13 -6.08 16.49
CA GLY A 201 -3.92 -6.85 16.13
C GLY A 201 -3.96 -8.35 16.45
N GLY A 202 -5.09 -8.91 16.88
CA GLY A 202 -5.18 -10.30 17.32
C GLY A 202 -5.01 -10.51 18.82
N GLY A 203 -5.05 -11.77 19.23
CA GLY A 203 -4.84 -12.15 20.63
C GLY A 203 -6.10 -12.27 21.45
N SER A 204 -7.28 -12.28 20.83
CA SER A 204 -8.52 -12.78 21.42
C SER A 204 -8.83 -14.17 20.83
N PRO A 205 -9.52 -15.06 21.56
CA PRO A 205 -9.81 -16.41 21.04
C PRO A 205 -10.52 -16.40 19.68
N TYR A 206 -11.38 -15.41 19.47
CA TYR A 206 -12.17 -15.24 18.24
C TYR A 206 -11.45 -14.46 17.12
N TYR A 207 -10.25 -13.91 17.37
CA TYR A 207 -9.53 -13.11 16.37
C TYR A 207 -8.02 -13.39 16.45
N GLY A 208 -7.52 -14.25 15.56
CA GLY A 208 -6.13 -14.72 15.59
C GLY A 208 -5.78 -15.73 14.50
N VAL A 209 -4.55 -16.24 14.56
CA VAL A 209 -4.02 -17.23 13.64
C VAL A 209 -3.65 -18.50 14.40
N TYR A 210 -4.14 -19.65 13.93
CA TYR A 210 -4.00 -20.95 14.61
C TYR A 210 -3.29 -21.96 13.72
N ARG A 211 -2.29 -22.65 14.28
CA ARG A 211 -1.54 -23.70 13.58
C ARG A 211 -2.35 -24.99 13.52
N THR A 212 -2.28 -25.68 12.39
CA THR A 212 -2.94 -26.96 12.14
C THR A 212 -1.94 -28.12 12.18
N LYS A 213 -2.43 -29.36 12.14
CA LYS A 213 -1.64 -30.60 12.23
C LYS A 213 -0.47 -30.65 11.21
N ASP A 214 -0.68 -30.08 10.04
CA ASP A 214 0.24 -30.06 8.90
C ASP A 214 1.16 -28.82 8.88
N ASN A 215 1.27 -28.08 9.98
CA ASN A 215 2.07 -26.85 10.10
C ASN A 215 1.65 -25.70 9.18
N LYS A 216 0.44 -25.78 8.65
CA LYS A 216 -0.25 -24.65 8.02
C LYS A 216 -1.04 -23.89 9.08
N TYR A 217 -1.70 -22.80 8.67
CA TYR A 217 -2.38 -21.90 9.60
C TYR A 217 -3.77 -21.51 9.11
N LEU A 218 -4.71 -21.38 10.02
CA LEU A 218 -6.03 -20.80 9.79
C LEU A 218 -6.09 -19.41 10.40
N ALA A 219 -6.62 -18.45 9.66
CA ALA A 219 -7.04 -17.17 10.19
C ALA A 219 -8.48 -17.30 10.70
N VAL A 220 -8.71 -16.85 11.92
CA VAL A 220 -10.02 -16.84 12.57
C VAL A 220 -10.41 -15.40 12.84
N GLY A 221 -11.56 -14.98 12.31
CA GLY A 221 -12.12 -13.65 12.45
C GLY A 221 -13.57 -13.64 12.96
N ALA A 222 -13.89 -14.51 13.93
CA ALA A 222 -15.24 -14.77 14.44
C ALA A 222 -15.72 -13.72 15.48
N ILE A 223 -15.65 -12.43 15.14
CA ILE A 223 -15.87 -11.32 16.09
C ILE A 223 -17.30 -11.29 16.64
N GLU A 224 -18.30 -11.53 15.79
CA GLU A 224 -19.70 -11.53 16.18
C GLU A 224 -20.10 -12.87 16.84
N PRO A 225 -20.96 -12.85 17.89
CA PRO A 225 -21.33 -14.06 18.63
C PRO A 225 -21.83 -15.22 17.77
N LYS A 226 -22.58 -14.94 16.68
CA LYS A 226 -23.06 -15.97 15.77
C LYS A 226 -21.92 -16.76 15.10
N PHE A 227 -20.84 -16.08 14.72
CA PHE A 227 -19.68 -16.69 14.06
C PHE A 227 -18.85 -17.46 15.07
N TRP A 228 -18.70 -16.93 16.29
CA TRP A 228 -18.07 -17.65 17.40
C TRP A 228 -18.83 -18.93 17.73
N HIS A 229 -20.16 -18.88 17.82
CA HIS A 229 -20.97 -20.07 18.06
C HIS A 229 -20.84 -21.09 16.93
N ALA A 230 -20.82 -20.65 15.67
CA ALA A 230 -20.62 -21.51 14.52
C ALA A 230 -19.22 -22.16 14.53
N LEU A 231 -18.19 -21.40 14.92
CA LEU A 231 -16.84 -21.91 15.14
C LEU A 231 -16.84 -23.01 16.22
N CYS A 232 -17.43 -22.74 17.39
CA CYS A 232 -17.54 -23.72 18.48
C CYS A 232 -18.29 -24.98 18.04
N GLU A 233 -19.35 -24.85 17.24
CA GLU A 233 -20.08 -26.00 16.66
C GLU A 233 -19.21 -26.81 15.71
N GLY A 234 -18.52 -26.17 14.76
CA GLY A 234 -17.64 -26.85 13.82
C GLY A 234 -16.43 -27.52 14.49
N LEU A 235 -15.95 -26.96 15.60
CA LEU A 235 -14.91 -27.55 16.45
C LEU A 235 -15.43 -28.66 17.39
N GLY A 236 -16.75 -28.83 17.52
CA GLY A 236 -17.34 -29.74 18.52
C GLY A 236 -17.16 -29.27 19.97
N LYS A 237 -16.86 -27.99 20.19
CA LYS A 237 -16.58 -27.35 21.50
C LYS A 237 -17.73 -26.46 21.96
N LYS A 238 -18.92 -27.05 22.13
CA LYS A 238 -20.15 -26.31 22.47
C LYS A 238 -20.07 -25.57 23.80
N ASP A 239 -19.27 -26.07 24.73
CA ASP A 239 -18.97 -25.49 26.03
C ASP A 239 -18.20 -24.15 25.94
N LEU A 240 -17.52 -23.89 24.81
CA LEU A 240 -16.82 -22.63 24.57
C LEU A 240 -17.72 -21.47 24.11
N LYS A 241 -19.00 -21.72 23.76
CA LYS A 241 -19.90 -20.69 23.24
C LYS A 241 -20.02 -19.47 24.15
N GLY A 242 -20.13 -19.68 25.45
CA GLY A 242 -20.22 -18.60 26.46
C GLY A 242 -18.88 -17.93 26.80
N LYS A 243 -17.77 -18.37 26.19
CA LYS A 243 -16.40 -17.97 26.59
C LYS A 243 -15.72 -16.98 25.64
N GLN A 244 -16.45 -16.40 24.69
CA GLN A 244 -15.90 -15.53 23.66
C GLN A 244 -15.11 -14.33 24.22
N TYR A 245 -15.67 -13.64 25.21
CA TYR A 245 -15.13 -12.40 25.77
C TYR A 245 -14.42 -12.60 27.11
N THR A 246 -13.96 -13.83 27.37
CA THR A 246 -13.21 -14.14 28.60
C THR A 246 -11.90 -13.34 28.66
N GLN A 247 -11.44 -13.09 29.88
CA GLN A 247 -10.22 -12.34 30.18
C GLN A 247 -9.31 -13.12 31.13
N GLY A 248 -8.09 -12.61 31.33
CA GLY A 248 -7.13 -13.18 32.28
C GLY A 248 -6.79 -14.63 31.97
N GLU A 249 -6.69 -15.45 33.02
CA GLU A 249 -6.34 -16.87 32.91
C GLU A 249 -7.37 -17.67 32.07
N GLU A 250 -8.66 -17.37 32.20
CA GLU A 250 -9.70 -18.09 31.45
C GLU A 250 -9.57 -17.88 29.95
N LYS A 251 -9.21 -16.66 29.52
CA LYS A 251 -8.91 -16.37 28.12
C LYS A 251 -7.78 -17.24 27.58
N GLU A 252 -6.72 -17.42 28.37
CA GLU A 252 -5.59 -18.26 27.99
C GLU A 252 -5.97 -19.73 27.88
N LYS A 253 -6.84 -20.22 28.77
CA LYS A 253 -7.41 -21.59 28.68
C LYS A 253 -8.17 -21.77 27.38
N VAL A 254 -9.07 -20.85 27.04
CA VAL A 254 -9.85 -20.91 25.80
C VAL A 254 -8.93 -20.88 24.57
N ILE A 255 -7.93 -20.00 24.52
CA ILE A 255 -6.95 -19.98 23.42
C ILE A 255 -6.20 -21.31 23.32
N GLY A 256 -5.76 -21.87 24.45
CA GLY A 256 -5.08 -23.17 24.49
C GLY A 256 -5.96 -24.32 24.01
N GLU A 257 -7.23 -24.34 24.38
CA GLU A 257 -8.20 -25.32 23.90
C GLU A 257 -8.42 -25.23 22.38
N LEU A 258 -8.58 -24.01 21.84
CA LEU A 258 -8.67 -23.80 20.40
C LEU A 258 -7.39 -24.27 19.68
N GLN A 259 -6.22 -23.91 20.20
CA GLN A 259 -4.93 -24.34 19.63
C GLN A 259 -4.82 -25.86 19.58
N ASN A 260 -5.15 -26.54 20.69
CA ASN A 260 -5.11 -28.00 20.77
C ASN A 260 -6.09 -28.66 19.80
N GLU A 261 -7.29 -28.08 19.65
CA GLU A 261 -8.28 -28.58 18.71
C GLU A 261 -7.80 -28.41 17.27
N PHE A 262 -7.36 -27.21 16.88
CA PHE A 262 -6.87 -26.97 15.52
C PHE A 262 -5.68 -27.88 15.12
N LEU A 263 -4.86 -28.32 16.07
CA LEU A 263 -3.78 -29.29 15.84
C LEU A 263 -4.25 -30.73 15.54
N GLN A 264 -5.53 -31.06 15.74
CA GLN A 264 -6.04 -32.42 15.50
C GLN A 264 -6.21 -32.75 14.02
N LYS A 265 -6.37 -31.74 13.15
CA LYS A 265 -6.62 -31.91 11.72
C LYS A 265 -5.75 -30.98 10.88
N THR A 266 -5.59 -31.33 9.61
CA THR A 266 -4.92 -30.49 8.62
C THR A 266 -5.75 -29.25 8.29
N GLN A 267 -5.12 -28.23 7.71
CA GLN A 267 -5.84 -27.03 7.26
C GLN A 267 -6.99 -27.36 6.30
N ALA A 268 -6.76 -28.26 5.34
CA ALA A 268 -7.78 -28.65 4.35
C ALA A 268 -8.98 -29.38 4.98
N GLU A 269 -8.74 -30.27 5.95
CA GLU A 269 -9.81 -30.95 6.69
C GLU A 269 -10.67 -29.96 7.48
N TRP A 270 -10.05 -28.98 8.15
CA TRP A 270 -10.78 -27.92 8.85
C TRP A 270 -11.62 -27.05 7.92
N LEU A 271 -11.05 -26.62 6.79
CA LEU A 271 -11.80 -25.84 5.81
C LEU A 271 -13.02 -26.60 5.31
N LYS A 272 -12.87 -27.91 5.02
CA LYS A 272 -14.00 -28.77 4.62
C LYS A 272 -15.07 -28.88 5.70
N ILE A 273 -14.68 -28.93 6.97
CA ILE A 273 -15.64 -28.91 8.09
C ILE A 273 -16.40 -27.57 8.10
N PHE A 274 -15.68 -26.45 7.95
CA PHE A 274 -16.26 -25.11 7.99
C PHE A 274 -17.00 -24.69 6.72
N GLU A 275 -16.92 -25.42 5.60
CA GLU A 275 -17.66 -25.10 4.37
C GLU A 275 -19.17 -24.91 4.59
N ASN A 276 -19.76 -25.65 5.54
CA ASN A 276 -21.18 -25.59 5.86
C ASN A 276 -21.52 -24.62 7.01
N TYR A 277 -20.53 -23.90 7.53
CA TYR A 277 -20.68 -22.99 8.65
C TYR A 277 -20.21 -21.59 8.27
N ASP A 278 -20.98 -20.58 8.64
CA ASP A 278 -20.53 -19.20 8.53
C ASP A 278 -19.65 -18.87 9.76
N THR A 279 -18.35 -19.20 9.70
CA THR A 279 -17.43 -19.11 10.86
C THR A 279 -16.39 -17.99 10.78
N CYS A 280 -16.28 -17.29 9.64
CA CYS A 280 -15.19 -16.36 9.37
C CYS A 280 -13.79 -17.00 9.54
N VAL A 281 -13.64 -18.27 9.15
CA VAL A 281 -12.36 -19.00 9.13
C VAL A 281 -11.84 -19.12 7.70
N SER A 282 -10.56 -18.84 7.48
CA SER A 282 -9.91 -18.98 6.17
C SER A 282 -8.50 -19.53 6.27
N ALA A 283 -7.98 -20.05 5.15
CA ALA A 283 -6.56 -20.41 5.04
C ALA A 283 -5.67 -19.16 5.13
N VAL A 284 -4.56 -19.25 5.86
CA VAL A 284 -3.42 -18.35 5.65
C VAL A 284 -2.60 -18.90 4.50
N LYS A 285 -2.59 -18.17 3.38
CA LYS A 285 -1.91 -18.53 2.13
C LYS A 285 -0.64 -17.72 1.94
N ASN A 286 0.38 -18.33 1.36
CA ASN A 286 1.48 -17.56 0.78
C ASN A 286 1.05 -16.87 -0.53
N PHE A 287 1.87 -15.99 -1.09
CA PHE A 287 1.51 -15.22 -2.28
C PHE A 287 1.23 -16.11 -3.51
N TRP A 288 1.98 -17.20 -3.69
CA TRP A 288 1.78 -18.12 -4.82
C TRP A 288 0.44 -18.86 -4.72
N GLU A 289 0.13 -19.39 -3.53
CA GLU A 289 -1.17 -20.00 -3.23
C GLU A 289 -2.33 -19.00 -3.38
N ALA A 290 -2.11 -17.72 -3.07
CA ALA A 290 -3.10 -16.66 -3.24
C ALA A 290 -3.34 -16.30 -4.72
N CYS A 291 -2.32 -16.36 -5.58
CA CYS A 291 -2.47 -16.16 -7.02
C CYS A 291 -3.38 -17.21 -7.68
N GLU A 292 -3.49 -18.39 -7.07
CA GLU A 292 -4.36 -19.49 -7.53
C GLU A 292 -5.72 -19.51 -6.81
N ASP A 293 -5.96 -18.60 -5.86
CA ASP A 293 -7.19 -18.58 -5.08
C ASP A 293 -8.42 -18.27 -5.97
N PRO A 294 -9.51 -19.06 -5.89
CA PRO A 294 -10.70 -18.86 -6.73
C PRO A 294 -11.30 -17.45 -6.62
N GLN A 295 -11.28 -16.83 -5.45
CA GLN A 295 -11.81 -15.49 -5.25
C GLN A 295 -10.88 -14.42 -5.86
N ILE A 296 -9.56 -14.59 -5.75
CA ILE A 296 -8.58 -13.69 -6.37
C ILE A 296 -8.67 -13.76 -7.90
N LEU A 297 -8.80 -14.96 -8.46
CA LEU A 297 -8.98 -15.21 -9.89
C LEU A 297 -10.33 -14.66 -10.39
N ALA A 298 -11.44 -14.96 -9.72
CA ALA A 298 -12.77 -14.47 -10.07
C ALA A 298 -12.85 -12.94 -10.07
N ARG A 299 -12.02 -12.28 -9.26
CA ARG A 299 -11.91 -10.83 -9.19
C ARG A 299 -10.89 -10.23 -10.16
N ASN A 300 -10.32 -11.01 -11.07
CA ASN A 300 -9.33 -10.56 -12.07
C ASN A 300 -8.18 -9.77 -11.42
N MET A 301 -7.65 -10.28 -10.31
CA MET A 301 -6.53 -9.65 -9.60
C MET A 301 -5.16 -10.10 -10.12
N ILE A 302 -5.12 -11.13 -10.95
CA ILE A 302 -3.97 -11.52 -11.76
C ILE A 302 -4.32 -11.24 -13.22
N VAL A 303 -3.58 -10.33 -13.86
CA VAL A 303 -3.78 -9.93 -15.26
C VAL A 303 -2.62 -10.48 -16.08
N LYS A 304 -2.95 -11.21 -17.14
CA LYS A 304 -1.99 -11.71 -18.13
C LYS A 304 -1.80 -10.68 -19.24
N MET A 305 -0.57 -10.48 -19.67
CA MET A 305 -0.19 -9.55 -20.74
C MET A 305 0.77 -10.23 -21.70
N GLU A 306 0.59 -10.04 -23.01
CA GLU A 306 1.50 -10.59 -24.01
C GLU A 306 2.69 -9.63 -24.23
N HIS A 307 3.85 -9.99 -23.70
CA HIS A 307 5.07 -9.21 -23.86
C HIS A 307 5.83 -9.62 -25.12
N PRO A 308 6.21 -8.69 -26.03
CA PRO A 308 6.77 -9.03 -27.34
C PRO A 308 7.99 -9.95 -27.33
N ILE A 309 8.76 -9.95 -26.24
CA ILE A 309 9.96 -10.79 -26.10
C ILE A 309 9.72 -11.94 -25.12
N LEU A 310 9.04 -11.67 -24.00
CA LEU A 310 8.95 -12.60 -22.87
C LEU A 310 7.79 -13.59 -23.02
N GLY A 311 6.86 -13.35 -23.95
CA GLY A 311 5.59 -14.07 -24.05
C GLY A 311 4.61 -13.58 -22.98
N GLU A 312 3.73 -14.46 -22.52
CA GLU A 312 2.78 -14.14 -21.46
C GLU A 312 3.49 -13.80 -20.13
N VAL A 313 3.25 -12.59 -19.61
CA VAL A 313 3.70 -12.14 -18.29
C VAL A 313 2.50 -11.75 -17.41
N GLN A 314 2.66 -11.90 -16.10
CA GLN A 314 1.59 -11.57 -15.13
C GLN A 314 1.82 -10.20 -14.48
N ASN A 315 0.72 -9.52 -14.15
CA ASN A 315 0.70 -8.26 -13.43
C ASN A 315 -0.47 -8.22 -12.44
N LEU A 316 -0.42 -7.27 -11.50
CA LEU A 316 -1.49 -7.06 -10.52
C LEU A 316 -2.67 -6.32 -11.15
N GLY A 317 -3.86 -6.90 -11.03
CA GLY A 317 -5.12 -6.29 -11.42
C GLY A 317 -5.48 -5.09 -10.54
N SER A 318 -6.35 -4.21 -11.07
CA SER A 318 -6.85 -3.07 -10.30
C SER A 318 -7.81 -3.55 -9.20
N PRO A 319 -7.69 -3.09 -7.94
CA PRO A 319 -8.67 -3.38 -6.90
C PRO A 319 -10.00 -2.63 -7.13
N ILE A 320 -9.99 -1.55 -7.92
CA ILE A 320 -11.18 -0.75 -8.23
C ILE A 320 -11.92 -1.35 -9.43
N LYS A 321 -13.16 -1.80 -9.21
CA LYS A 321 -14.04 -2.39 -10.24
C LYS A 321 -15.15 -1.41 -10.60
N LEU A 322 -15.00 -0.71 -11.74
CA LEU A 322 -15.98 0.25 -12.24
C LEU A 322 -16.84 -0.41 -13.32
N SER A 323 -18.16 -0.26 -13.22
CA SER A 323 -19.13 -0.89 -14.14
C SER A 323 -19.11 -0.29 -15.55
N ARG A 324 -18.86 1.01 -15.69
CA ARG A 324 -18.88 1.73 -16.97
C ARG A 324 -17.49 1.97 -17.58
N THR A 325 -16.47 2.13 -16.73
CA THR A 325 -15.11 2.51 -17.15
C THR A 325 -14.06 1.64 -16.46
N PRO A 326 -14.04 0.33 -16.73
CA PRO A 326 -13.12 -0.60 -16.07
C PRO A 326 -11.66 -0.20 -16.33
N ALA A 327 -10.82 -0.31 -15.30
CA ALA A 327 -9.39 -0.04 -15.42
C ALA A 327 -8.70 -1.14 -16.26
N THR A 328 -7.87 -0.71 -17.21
CA THR A 328 -7.09 -1.61 -18.08
C THR A 328 -5.60 -1.32 -17.98
N ILE A 329 -4.78 -2.35 -18.15
CA ILE A 329 -3.34 -2.18 -18.37
C ILE A 329 -3.14 -2.01 -19.88
N ARG A 330 -2.81 -0.77 -20.28
CA ARG A 330 -2.70 -0.32 -21.67
C ARG A 330 -1.29 -0.44 -22.22
N SER A 331 -0.28 -0.36 -21.35
CA SER A 331 1.12 -0.45 -21.76
C SER A 331 1.99 -1.05 -20.66
N PHE A 332 3.08 -1.68 -21.08
CA PHE A 332 4.17 -2.08 -20.20
C PHE A 332 4.85 -0.88 -19.56
N ALA A 333 5.63 -1.14 -18.52
CA ALA A 333 6.47 -0.13 -17.91
C ALA A 333 7.53 0.35 -18.92
N PRO A 334 7.71 1.66 -19.10
CA PRO A 334 8.73 2.16 -20.01
C PRO A 334 10.13 1.95 -19.42
N LYS A 335 11.13 1.78 -20.29
CA LYS A 335 12.54 1.98 -19.95
C LYS A 335 12.80 3.47 -19.69
N ILE A 336 13.90 3.77 -19.00
CA ILE A 336 14.32 5.16 -18.78
C ILE A 336 14.48 5.86 -20.14
N GLY A 337 13.77 6.98 -20.31
CA GLY A 337 13.84 7.82 -21.51
C GLY A 337 13.22 7.20 -22.77
N GLN A 338 12.50 6.08 -22.64
CA GLN A 338 11.93 5.35 -23.79
C GLN A 338 11.05 6.23 -24.69
N ASN A 339 10.37 7.22 -24.11
CA ASN A 339 9.43 8.08 -24.81
C ASN A 339 9.96 9.52 -24.97
N THR A 340 11.24 9.79 -24.69
CA THR A 340 11.79 11.15 -24.73
C THR A 340 11.55 11.84 -26.08
N GLU A 341 11.92 11.20 -27.19
CA GLU A 341 11.74 11.80 -28.53
C GLU A 341 10.27 11.95 -28.92
N GLU A 342 9.44 10.95 -28.60
CA GLU A 342 8.00 10.98 -28.85
C GLU A 342 7.34 12.16 -28.14
N ILE A 343 7.71 12.39 -26.87
CA ILE A 343 7.18 13.48 -26.06
C ILE A 343 7.67 14.84 -26.60
N LEU A 344 8.97 14.97 -26.93
CA LEU A 344 9.51 16.22 -27.48
C LEU A 344 8.88 16.59 -28.83
N LYS A 345 8.65 15.61 -29.71
CA LYS A 345 7.93 15.83 -30.97
C LYS A 345 6.49 16.28 -30.75
N SER A 346 5.82 15.80 -29.69
CA SER A 346 4.48 16.27 -29.31
C SER A 346 4.43 17.69 -28.72
N LEU A 347 5.61 18.26 -28.44
CA LEU A 347 5.84 19.64 -28.05
C LEU A 347 6.41 20.48 -29.21
N ASP A 348 6.35 19.97 -30.44
CA ASP A 348 6.79 20.64 -31.66
C ASP A 348 8.29 20.93 -31.76
N HIS A 349 9.12 20.21 -30.99
CA HIS A 349 10.59 20.24 -31.15
C HIS A 349 11.01 19.45 -32.39
N SER A 350 11.87 20.06 -33.22
CA SER A 350 12.41 19.45 -34.44
C SER A 350 13.39 18.32 -34.11
N GLU A 351 13.74 17.50 -35.11
CA GLU A 351 14.79 16.49 -34.92
C GLU A 351 16.14 17.16 -34.62
N GLU A 352 16.40 18.32 -35.23
CA GLU A 352 17.58 19.14 -34.98
C GLU A 352 17.64 19.60 -33.51
N ASP A 353 16.53 20.07 -32.94
CA ASP A 353 16.44 20.47 -31.53
C ASP A 353 16.75 19.29 -30.61
N ILE A 354 16.15 18.12 -30.90
CA ILE A 354 16.37 16.89 -30.12
C ILE A 354 17.85 16.47 -30.14
N GLN A 355 18.52 16.55 -31.30
CA GLN A 355 19.95 16.25 -31.37
C GLN A 355 20.80 17.26 -30.60
N ILE A 356 20.43 18.54 -30.62
CA ILE A 356 21.07 19.59 -29.80
C ILE A 356 20.88 19.29 -28.30
N PHE A 357 19.68 18.93 -27.87
CA PHE A 357 19.39 18.59 -26.48
C PHE A 357 20.19 17.39 -25.99
N LYS A 358 20.32 16.33 -26.81
CA LYS A 358 21.18 15.17 -26.50
C LYS A 358 22.65 15.59 -26.34
N LYS A 359 23.17 16.35 -27.31
CA LYS A 359 24.56 16.82 -27.31
C LYS A 359 24.86 17.67 -26.06
N ASN A 360 23.92 18.52 -25.66
CA ASN A 360 24.06 19.41 -24.51
C ASN A 360 23.66 18.77 -23.17
N ARG A 361 23.31 17.47 -23.15
CA ARG A 361 22.87 16.74 -21.95
C ARG A 361 21.67 17.40 -21.24
N VAL A 362 20.77 17.96 -22.05
CA VAL A 362 19.46 18.43 -21.62
C VAL A 362 18.52 17.25 -21.41
N ILE A 363 18.58 16.27 -22.33
CA ILE A 363 17.79 15.03 -22.32
C ILE A 363 18.64 13.77 -22.24
#